data_AF-A0A7I0J8G0-F1
#
_entry.id   AF-A0A7I0J8G0-F1
#
_cell.length_a   1.000
_cell.length_b   1.000
_cell.length_c   1.000
_cell.angle_alpha   90.00
_cell.angle_beta   90.00
_cell.angle_gamma   90.00
#
_symmetry.space_group_name_H-M   'P 1'
#
loop_
_entity.id
_entity.type
_entity.pdbx_description
1 polymer ?
#
loop_
_entity_poly.entity_id
_entity_poly.type
_entity_poly.pdbx_seq_one_letter_code
_entity_poly.pdbx_strand_id
1 'polypeptide(L)' 'LVQDWQRPFTKLSFEERQELQKRLSEHGYYDGKFDGKIGEGSKAAIMAYQAKVGLTQDGYPSLEVLKWLRKK' A
#
# COMPACT_ATOMS: atom_id res chain seq x y z
N LEU A 1 24.99 -2.10 23.00
CA LEU A 1 23.52 -2.15 23.10
C LEU A 1 22.97 -1.10 22.14
N VAL A 2 22.70 -1.50 20.90
CA VAL A 2 22.23 -0.59 19.85
C VAL A 2 20.75 -0.33 20.13
N GLN A 3 20.40 0.88 20.55
CA GLN A 3 19.02 1.28 20.73
C GLN A 3 18.35 1.37 19.36
N ASP A 4 17.62 0.32 18.96
CA ASP A 4 16.78 0.24 17.75
C ASP A 4 15.51 1.11 17.88
N TRP A 5 15.65 2.34 18.39
CA TRP A 5 14.56 3.28 18.65
C TRP A 5 14.28 4.25 17.50
N GLN A 6 14.53 3.81 16.27
CA GLN A 6 14.08 4.49 15.06
C GLN A 6 13.37 3.51 14.13
N ARG A 7 12.32 2.88 14.63
CA ARG A 7 11.21 2.54 13.74
C ARG A 7 10.21 3.69 13.85
N PRO A 8 10.32 4.76 13.05
CA PRO A 8 9.08 5.45 12.74
C PRO A 8 8.22 4.34 12.15
N PHE A 9 7.06 4.06 12.74
CA PHE A 9 5.97 3.54 11.94
C PHE A 9 5.72 4.65 10.91
N THR A 10 6.51 4.67 9.83
CA THR A 10 6.38 5.62 8.73
C THR A 10 5.07 5.23 8.08
N LYS A 11 3.98 5.72 8.68
CA LYS A 11 2.69 5.87 8.03
C LYS A 11 3.04 6.45 6.67
N LEU A 12 2.80 5.68 5.60
CA LEU A 12 3.01 6.14 4.23
C LEU A 12 2.60 7.60 4.14
N SER A 13 3.48 8.44 3.59
CA SER A 13 3.12 9.83 3.33
C SER A 13 1.89 9.88 2.44
N PHE A 14 1.17 11.01 2.47
CA PHE A 14 0.00 11.20 1.61
C PHE A 14 0.32 10.86 0.14
N GLU A 15 1.47 11.34 -0.34
CA GLU A 15 2.00 11.05 -1.67
C GLU A 15 2.19 9.56 -1.91
N GLU A 16 2.73 8.82 -0.94
CA GLU A 16 2.98 7.39 -1.10
C GLU A 16 1.68 6.57 -1.07
N ARG A 17 0.67 6.98 -0.30
CA ARG A 17 -0.67 6.36 -0.34
C ARG A 17 -1.35 6.62 -1.67
N GLN A 18 -1.26 7.85 -2.17
CA GLN A 18 -1.80 8.21 -3.47
C GLN A 18 -1.09 7.44 -4.60
N GLU A 19 0.24 7.32 -4.51
CA GLU A 19 1.04 6.53 -5.45
C GLU A 19 0.67 5.05 -5.40
N LEU A 20 0.47 4.49 -4.21
CA LEU A 20 0.00 3.11 -4.02
C LEU A 20 -1.38 2.91 -4.68
N GLN A 21 -2.32 3.82 -4.47
CA GLN A 21 -3.65 3.74 -5.09
C GLN A 21 -3.59 3.85 -6.61
N LYS A 22 -2.75 4.75 -7.14
CA LYS A 22 -2.53 4.90 -8.58
C LYS A 22 -2.00 3.60 -9.18
N ARG A 23 -0.96 3.00 -8.59
CA ARG A 23 -0.40 1.73 -9.10
C ARG A 23 -1.37 0.57 -8.97
N LEU A 24 -2.14 0.49 -7.87
CA LEU A 24 -3.20 -0.50 -7.75
C LEU A 24 -4.23 -0.38 -8.87
N SER A 25 -4.52 0.84 -9.32
CA SER A 25 -5.40 1.09 -10.46
C SER A 25 -4.77 0.72 -11.79
N GLU A 26 -3.49 1.02 -12.00
CA GLU A 26 -2.74 0.57 -13.19
C GLU A 26 -2.72 -0.97 -13.32
N HIS A 27 -2.79 -1.68 -12.19
CA HIS A 27 -2.92 -3.13 -12.16
C HIS A 27 -4.36 -3.65 -12.22
N GLY A 28 -5.37 -2.78 -12.28
CA GLY A 28 -6.79 -3.14 -12.35
C GLY A 28 -7.40 -3.59 -11.02
N TYR A 29 -6.73 -3.35 -9.88
CA TYR A 29 -7.26 -3.69 -8.54
C TYR A 29 -8.04 -2.55 -7.90
N TYR A 30 -7.85 -1.30 -8.35
CA TYR A 30 -8.50 -0.11 -7.78
C TYR A 30 -9.10 0.78 -8.86
N ASP A 31 -10.37 1.15 -8.72
CA ASP A 31 -11.07 2.06 -9.64
C ASP A 31 -11.53 3.36 -8.94
N GLY A 32 -11.18 3.52 -7.67
CA GLY A 32 -11.57 4.68 -6.87
C GLY A 32 -10.65 5.88 -7.04
N LYS A 33 -10.90 6.93 -6.24
CA LYS A 33 -10.08 8.14 -6.23
C LYS A 33 -8.71 7.91 -5.58
N PHE A 34 -7.66 8.42 -6.20
CA PHE A 34 -6.28 8.42 -5.66
C PHE A 34 -6.07 9.63 -4.73
N ASP A 35 -6.89 9.76 -3.68
CA ASP A 35 -6.87 10.91 -2.75
C ASP A 35 -5.92 10.66 -1.56
N GLY A 36 -5.11 9.60 -1.57
CA GLY A 36 -4.29 9.17 -0.43
C GLY A 36 -5.10 8.68 0.78
N LYS A 37 -6.44 8.77 0.73
CA LYS A 37 -7.37 8.27 1.75
C LYS A 37 -7.66 6.79 1.52
N ILE A 38 -7.36 5.99 2.53
CA ILE A 38 -7.46 4.54 2.46
C ILE A 38 -8.80 4.14 3.08
N GLY A 39 -9.84 4.18 2.26
CA GLY A 39 -11.17 3.67 2.59
C GLY A 39 -11.31 2.18 2.30
N GLU A 40 -12.52 1.66 2.43
CA GLU A 40 -12.83 0.24 2.18
C GLU A 40 -12.46 -0.20 0.76
N GLY A 41 -12.73 0.62 -0.27
CA GLY A 41 -12.35 0.31 -1.64
C GLY A 41 -10.83 0.21 -1.85
N SER A 42 -10.05 1.06 -1.19
CA SER A 42 -8.58 0.97 -1.24
C SER A 42 -8.08 -0.24 -0.46
N LYS A 43 -8.67 -0.55 0.71
CA LYS A 43 -8.34 -1.76 1.46
C LYS A 43 -8.60 -3.02 0.64
N ALA A 44 -9.75 -3.10 -0.04
CA ALA A 44 -10.09 -4.22 -0.91
C ALA A 44 -9.07 -4.37 -2.05
N ALA A 45 -8.69 -3.27 -2.70
CA ALA A 45 -7.65 -3.28 -3.74
C ALA A 45 -6.28 -3.74 -3.20
N ILE A 46 -5.89 -3.27 -2.01
CA ILE A 46 -4.66 -3.67 -1.35
C ILE A 46 -4.69 -5.17 -1.02
N MET A 47 -5.78 -5.67 -0.45
CA MET A 47 -5.95 -7.10 -0.14
C MET A 47 -5.87 -7.96 -1.40
N ALA A 48 -6.54 -7.56 -2.49
CA ALA A 48 -6.50 -8.27 -3.76
C ALA A 48 -5.07 -8.32 -4.34
N TYR A 49 -4.34 -7.21 -4.26
CA TYR A 49 -2.94 -7.18 -4.67
C TYR A 49 -2.05 -8.03 -3.75
N GLN A 50 -2.21 -7.94 -2.43
CA GLN A 50 -1.50 -8.76 -1.46
C GLN A 50 -1.74 -10.25 -1.73
N ALA A 51 -2.98 -10.65 -2.01
CA ALA A 51 -3.32 -12.00 -2.42
C ALA A 51 -2.57 -12.42 -3.69
N LYS A 52 -2.46 -11.52 -4.67
CA LYS A 52 -1.76 -11.78 -5.94
C LYS A 52 -0.26 -12.02 -5.75
N VAL A 53 0.38 -11.29 -4.84
CA VAL A 53 1.83 -11.41 -4.58
C VAL A 53 2.16 -12.41 -3.46
N GLY A 54 1.15 -13.06 -2.86
CA GLY A 54 1.33 -14.01 -1.77
C GLY A 54 1.67 -13.37 -0.42
N LEU A 55 1.34 -12.09 -0.24
CA LEU A 55 1.46 -11.39 1.04
C LEU A 55 0.21 -11.58 1.90
N THR A 56 0.35 -11.30 3.19
CA THR A 56 -0.77 -11.24 4.13
C THR A 56 -1.79 -10.19 3.66
N GLN A 57 -3.03 -10.62 3.45
CA GLN A 57 -4.16 -9.79 2.98
C GLN A 57 -4.72 -8.92 4.11
N ASP A 58 -3.86 -8.13 4.73
CA ASP A 58 -4.23 -7.26 5.86
C ASP A 58 -4.97 -6.00 5.37
N GLY A 59 -4.87 -5.67 4.07
CA GLY A 59 -5.46 -4.47 3.48
C GLY A 59 -4.78 -3.19 3.92
N TYR A 60 -3.67 -3.29 4.65
CA TYR A 60 -2.91 -2.14 5.10
C TYR A 60 -1.97 -1.63 4.00
N PRO A 61 -2.01 -0.31 3.73
CA PRO A 61 -1.09 0.33 2.82
C PRO A 61 0.26 0.40 3.56
N SER A 62 1.19 -0.46 3.17
CA SER A 62 2.54 -0.50 3.71
C SER A 62 3.56 -0.15 2.61
N LEU A 63 4.73 0.32 3.05
CA LEU A 63 5.88 0.54 2.15
C LEU A 63 6.27 -0.74 1.42
N GLU A 64 6.03 -1.91 1.99
CA GLU A 64 6.28 -3.18 1.34
C GLU A 64 5.38 -3.37 0.12
N VAL A 65 4.07 -3.17 0.26
CA VAL A 65 3.12 -3.22 -0.86
C VAL A 65 3.52 -2.22 -1.95
N LEU A 66 3.88 -1.00 -1.55
CA LEU A 66 4.35 0.02 -2.50
C LEU A 66 5.65 -0.38 -3.22
N LYS A 67 6.61 -0.96 -2.50
CA LYS A 67 7.86 -1.48 -3.08
C LYS A 67 7.59 -2.61 -4.07
N TRP A 68 6.68 -3.53 -3.76
CA TRP A 68 6.25 -4.57 -4.69
C TRP A 68 5.63 -3.99 -5.96
N LEU A 69 4.77 -2.98 -5.81
CA LEU A 69 4.17 -2.25 -6.93
C LEU A 69 5.22 -1.47 -7.76
N ARG A 70 6.33 -1.01 -7.16
CA ARG A 70 7.43 -0.30 -7.86
C ARG A 70 8.40 -1.23 -8.60
N LYS A 71 8.50 -2.49 -8.19
CA LYS A 71 9.54 -3.42 -8.69
C LYS A 71 9.14 -4.10 -10.00
N LYS A 72 7.90 -3.92 -10.46
CA LYS A 72 7.38 -4.46 -11.72
C LYS A 72 7.23 -3.35 -12.74
#